data_AF-A0A2G1ZXS7-F1
#
_entry.id   AF-A0A2G1ZXS7-F1
#
_cell.length_a   1.000
_cell.length_b   1.000
_cell.length_c   1.000
_cell.angle_alpha   90.00
_cell.angle_beta   90.00
_cell.angle_gamma   90.00
#
_symmetry.space_group_name_H-M   'P 1'
#
loop_
_entity.id
_entity.type
_entity.pdbx_description
1 polymer ?
#
loop_
_entity_poly.entity_id
_entity_poly.type
_entity_poly.pdbx_seq_one_letter_code
_entity_poly.pdbx_strand_id
1 'polypeptide(L)'
;MLISSRSSEWDNAATSAFEECLGERPIIARLLDFDESEQREIFEKHAEGEDFDAFRSEVSRFDLEALLPNPQFLILFVDAYLQSGRNFKDKSSIFLQAIERLAKEANSTVKKAAGSLSPNQKVEASSEVFAKLLLSGSEGVTTSEAHEERLYPLLRSLLDKGDATNDILATRLFKPGDAVDTHRPVHKIVAEYAAADYLTKRIVDPTDALTLENCLPVIAPNSVVRDELRGLLGWMASLGNQQIQKAAIELDPYAVLANGDPSQLEPDSKRLLISSLKEVEEKDPYFRRGDFWRRFSVSGLFSPELLHDIRPLLRKRSDGHLRGLVNRPGF
;
A
#
# COMPACT_ATOMS: atom_id res chain seq x y z
N MET A 1 -36.89 -8.77 0.75
CA MET A 1 -36.04 -8.74 1.95
C MET A 1 -34.67 -8.23 1.53
N LEU A 2 -34.07 -7.30 2.27
CA LEU A 2 -32.68 -6.87 2.04
C LEU A 2 -31.84 -7.33 3.22
N ILE A 3 -30.75 -8.04 2.93
CA ILE A 3 -29.77 -8.50 3.92
C ILE A 3 -28.44 -7.87 3.56
N SER A 4 -27.79 -7.24 4.53
CA SER A 4 -26.40 -6.85 4.45
C SER A 4 -25.55 -7.86 5.20
N SER A 5 -24.42 -8.25 4.61
CA SER A 5 -23.45 -9.14 5.23
C SER A 5 -22.04 -8.62 4.94
N ARG A 6 -21.07 -8.99 5.79
CA ARG A 6 -19.67 -8.83 5.42
C ARG A 6 -19.36 -9.83 4.32
N SER A 7 -18.55 -9.41 3.38
CA SER A 7 -18.27 -10.27 2.25
C SER A 7 -17.44 -11.51 2.62
N SER A 8 -16.66 -11.45 3.70
CA SER A 8 -15.98 -12.62 4.27
C SER A 8 -16.91 -13.58 5.02
N GLU A 9 -18.16 -13.18 5.25
CA GLU A 9 -19.19 -13.98 5.93
C GLU A 9 -20.26 -14.49 4.94
N TRP A 10 -20.20 -14.10 3.66
CA TRP A 10 -21.14 -14.53 2.63
C TRP A 10 -20.43 -15.31 1.53
N ASP A 11 -20.52 -16.63 1.58
CA ASP A 11 -19.90 -17.56 0.64
C ASP A 11 -20.94 -18.23 -0.29
N ASN A 12 -20.45 -19.11 -1.15
CA ASN A 12 -21.33 -19.92 -2.01
C ASN A 12 -22.29 -20.80 -1.20
N ALA A 13 -21.83 -21.35 -0.07
CA ALA A 13 -22.65 -22.21 0.78
C ALA A 13 -23.84 -21.44 1.37
N ALA A 14 -23.62 -20.20 1.82
CA ALA A 14 -24.67 -19.30 2.28
C ALA A 14 -25.67 -18.99 1.16
N THR A 15 -25.18 -18.71 -0.05
CA THR A 15 -26.05 -18.46 -1.22
C THR A 15 -26.96 -19.66 -1.50
N SER A 16 -26.41 -20.88 -1.52
CA SER A 16 -27.17 -22.12 -1.72
C SER A 16 -28.15 -22.39 -0.58
N ALA A 17 -27.73 -22.21 0.67
CA ALA A 17 -28.60 -22.40 1.83
C ALA A 17 -29.81 -21.44 1.82
N PHE A 18 -29.61 -20.19 1.40
CA PHE A 18 -30.70 -19.24 1.22
C PHE A 18 -31.68 -19.65 0.11
N GLU A 19 -31.17 -20.12 -1.03
CA GLU A 19 -31.99 -20.62 -2.13
C GLU A 19 -32.82 -21.85 -1.69
N GLU A 20 -32.20 -22.79 -0.98
CA GLU A 20 -32.89 -23.97 -0.44
C GLU A 20 -33.98 -23.61 0.58
N CYS A 21 -33.72 -22.63 1.45
CA CYS A 21 -34.66 -22.23 2.50
C CYS A 21 -35.82 -21.38 1.99
N LEU A 22 -35.58 -20.51 1.01
CA LEU A 22 -36.57 -19.54 0.53
C LEU A 22 -37.21 -19.93 -0.81
N GLY A 23 -36.65 -20.92 -1.50
CA GLY A 23 -37.10 -21.36 -2.83
C GLY A 23 -36.72 -20.40 -3.97
N GLU A 24 -35.95 -19.35 -3.68
CA GLU A 24 -35.49 -18.35 -4.65
C GLU A 24 -34.02 -18.00 -4.42
N ARG A 25 -33.25 -17.94 -5.52
CA ARG A 25 -31.83 -17.59 -5.47
C ARG A 25 -31.65 -16.10 -5.17
N PRO A 26 -30.87 -15.72 -4.13
CA PRO A 26 -30.68 -14.32 -3.80
C PRO A 26 -29.87 -13.58 -4.88
N ILE A 27 -30.26 -12.33 -5.16
CA ILE A 27 -29.48 -11.42 -6.00
C ILE A 27 -28.38 -10.82 -5.14
N ILE A 28 -27.12 -11.08 -5.53
CA ILE A 28 -25.95 -10.53 -4.85
C ILE A 28 -25.58 -9.20 -5.50
N ALA A 29 -25.70 -8.12 -4.73
CA ALA A 29 -25.21 -6.81 -5.11
C ALA A 29 -23.96 -6.46 -4.29
N ARG A 30 -23.05 -5.67 -4.89
CA ARG A 30 -21.83 -5.19 -4.24
C ARG A 30 -21.81 -3.67 -4.25
N LEU A 31 -21.29 -3.09 -3.17
CA LEU A 31 -21.05 -1.65 -3.11
C LEU A 31 -19.91 -1.29 -4.06
N LEU A 32 -20.08 -0.18 -4.77
CA LEU A 32 -19.06 0.40 -5.64
C LEU A 32 -18.24 1.42 -4.86
N ASP A 33 -17.07 1.75 -5.41
CA ASP A 33 -16.24 2.84 -4.92
C ASP A 33 -16.94 4.19 -5.13
N PHE A 34 -16.72 5.13 -4.21
CA PHE A 34 -17.33 6.46 -4.24
C PHE A 34 -16.66 7.37 -5.28
N ASP A 35 -17.48 8.15 -5.98
CA ASP A 35 -16.98 9.24 -6.82
C ASP A 35 -16.56 10.47 -5.99
N GLU A 36 -16.00 11.48 -6.64
CA GLU A 36 -15.50 12.69 -5.97
C GLU A 36 -16.62 13.48 -5.26
N SER A 37 -17.83 13.52 -5.83
CA SER A 37 -18.98 14.21 -5.25
C SER A 37 -19.39 13.52 -3.95
N GLU A 38 -19.50 12.20 -3.99
CA GLU A 38 -19.85 11.39 -2.83
C GLU A 38 -18.76 11.45 -1.75
N GLN A 39 -17.48 11.44 -2.14
CA GLN A 39 -16.35 11.65 -1.21
C GLN A 39 -16.46 13.00 -0.49
N ARG A 40 -16.80 14.08 -1.21
CA ARG A 40 -17.00 15.41 -0.62
C ARG A 40 -18.16 15.41 0.38
N GLU A 41 -19.29 14.81 0.03
CA GLU A 41 -20.44 14.73 0.95
C GLU A 41 -20.12 13.93 2.23
N ILE A 42 -19.35 12.85 2.13
CA ILE A 42 -18.91 12.08 3.30
C ILE A 42 -17.96 12.92 4.15
N PHE A 43 -17.01 13.62 3.52
CA PHE A 43 -16.07 14.50 4.20
C PHE A 43 -16.79 15.60 4.97
N GLU A 44 -17.70 16.32 4.33
CA GLU A 44 -18.42 17.45 4.92
C GLU A 44 -19.26 17.04 6.14
N LYS A 45 -19.80 15.81 6.13
CA LYS A 45 -20.52 15.24 7.27
C LYS A 45 -19.59 14.74 8.39
N HIS A 46 -18.42 14.22 8.06
CA HIS A 46 -17.48 13.66 9.04
C HIS A 46 -16.61 14.73 9.70
N ALA A 47 -16.27 15.79 8.97
CA ALA A 47 -15.40 16.88 9.39
C ALA A 47 -16.06 18.24 9.10
N GLU A 48 -17.15 18.53 9.82
CA GLU A 48 -17.91 19.76 9.65
C GLU A 48 -17.03 21.02 9.81
N GLY A 49 -17.06 21.90 8.80
CA GLY A 49 -16.32 23.16 8.79
C GLY A 49 -14.88 23.08 8.25
N GLU A 50 -14.41 21.90 7.86
CA GLU A 50 -13.11 21.73 7.21
C GLU A 50 -13.19 21.91 5.69
N ASP A 51 -12.05 22.15 5.05
CA ASP A 51 -11.95 22.35 3.60
C ASP A 51 -11.55 21.03 2.90
N PHE A 52 -12.48 20.47 2.12
CA PHE A 52 -12.26 19.23 1.38
C PHE A 52 -11.14 19.36 0.34
N ASP A 53 -11.04 20.49 -0.35
CA ASP A 53 -10.05 20.68 -1.41
C ASP A 53 -8.64 20.84 -0.82
N ALA A 54 -8.53 21.46 0.37
CA ALA A 54 -7.30 21.50 1.15
C ALA A 54 -6.89 20.09 1.64
N PHE A 55 -7.83 19.33 2.21
CA PHE A 55 -7.60 17.94 2.63
C PHE A 55 -7.14 17.07 1.45
N ARG A 56 -7.88 17.10 0.34
CA ARG A 56 -7.58 16.32 -0.86
C ARG A 56 -6.22 16.71 -1.44
N SER A 57 -5.88 18.00 -1.46
CA SER A 57 -4.58 18.47 -1.90
C SER A 57 -3.45 17.90 -1.03
N GLU A 58 -3.67 17.82 0.27
CA GLU A 58 -2.71 17.27 1.22
C GLU A 58 -2.54 15.75 1.08
N VAL A 59 -3.63 15.00 0.88
CA VAL A 59 -3.57 13.56 0.54
C VAL A 59 -2.84 13.34 -0.79
N SER A 60 -3.15 14.16 -1.79
CA SER A 60 -2.53 14.11 -3.12
C SER A 60 -1.03 14.43 -3.09
N ARG A 61 -0.57 15.26 -2.13
CA ARG A 61 0.85 15.54 -1.91
C ARG A 61 1.66 14.27 -1.64
N PHE A 62 1.03 13.25 -1.05
CA PHE A 62 1.62 11.96 -0.71
C PHE A 62 1.26 10.83 -1.68
N ASP A 63 0.63 11.13 -2.83
CA ASP A 63 0.18 10.15 -3.84
C ASP A 63 -0.81 9.11 -3.27
N LEU A 64 -1.72 9.58 -2.41
CA LEU A 64 -2.70 8.73 -1.71
C LEU A 64 -4.14 8.91 -2.18
N GLU A 65 -4.37 9.80 -3.15
CA GLU A 65 -5.70 10.17 -3.64
C GLU A 65 -6.48 8.95 -4.18
N ALA A 66 -5.78 7.99 -4.80
CA ALA A 66 -6.37 6.76 -5.33
C ALA A 66 -7.06 5.88 -4.27
N LEU A 67 -6.83 6.13 -2.98
CA LEU A 67 -7.46 5.40 -1.88
C LEU A 67 -8.78 6.05 -1.42
N LEU A 68 -9.01 7.33 -1.73
CA LEU A 68 -10.19 8.08 -1.28
C LEU A 68 -11.54 7.53 -1.74
N PRO A 69 -11.68 6.87 -2.92
CA PRO A 69 -12.93 6.24 -3.31
C PRO A 69 -13.42 5.17 -2.32
N ASN A 70 -12.53 4.59 -1.53
CA ASN A 70 -12.93 3.71 -0.44
C ASN A 70 -13.26 4.56 0.81
N PRO A 71 -14.51 4.49 1.32
CA PRO A 71 -14.97 5.34 2.41
C PRO A 71 -14.17 5.17 3.71
N GLN A 72 -13.60 3.99 3.93
CA GLN A 72 -12.82 3.71 5.13
C GLN A 72 -11.46 4.41 5.08
N PHE A 73 -10.83 4.43 3.90
CA PHE A 73 -9.60 5.20 3.69
C PHE A 73 -9.87 6.70 3.74
N LEU A 74 -10.98 7.16 3.17
CA LEU A 74 -11.42 8.55 3.26
C LEU A 74 -11.50 8.98 4.74
N ILE A 75 -12.35 8.32 5.54
CA ILE A 75 -12.54 8.66 6.97
C ILE A 75 -11.22 8.59 7.75
N LEU A 76 -10.43 7.54 7.51
CA LEU A 76 -9.13 7.35 8.15
C LEU A 76 -8.18 8.52 7.85
N PHE A 77 -8.09 8.94 6.59
CA PHE A 77 -7.21 10.04 6.21
C PHE A 77 -7.72 11.38 6.70
N VAL A 78 -9.04 11.58 6.77
CA VAL A 78 -9.61 12.78 7.40
C VAL A 78 -9.23 12.86 8.87
N ASP A 79 -9.40 11.77 9.63
CA ASP A 79 -8.98 11.73 11.03
C ASP A 79 -7.49 12.01 11.21
N ALA A 80 -6.64 11.38 10.39
CA ALA A 80 -5.20 11.57 10.43
C ALA A 80 -4.83 13.02 10.08
N TYR A 81 -5.49 13.62 9.09
CA TYR A 81 -5.28 15.00 8.66
C TYR A 81 -5.59 15.99 9.79
N LEU A 82 -6.70 15.79 10.50
CA LEU A 82 -7.06 16.63 11.63
C LEU A 82 -6.09 16.45 12.81
N GLN A 83 -5.73 15.22 13.13
CA GLN A 83 -4.79 14.90 14.21
C GLN A 83 -3.39 15.47 13.96
N SER A 84 -2.97 15.56 12.70
CA SER A 84 -1.67 16.13 12.32
C SER A 84 -1.68 17.66 12.18
N GLY A 85 -2.77 18.32 12.57
CA GLY A 85 -2.90 19.77 12.44
C GLY A 85 -2.99 20.22 10.98
N ARG A 86 -3.63 19.41 10.12
CA ARG A 86 -3.86 19.66 8.69
C ARG A 86 -2.60 19.59 7.83
N ASN A 87 -1.55 18.96 8.35
CA ASN A 87 -0.30 18.77 7.64
C ASN A 87 0.31 17.40 7.96
N PHE A 88 0.43 16.54 6.97
CA PHE A 88 1.10 15.26 7.11
C PHE A 88 2.62 15.43 7.08
N LYS A 89 3.29 14.69 7.94
CA LYS A 89 4.74 14.75 8.07
C LYS A 89 5.44 13.92 7.00
N ASP A 90 5.10 12.63 6.93
CA ASP A 90 5.74 11.64 6.07
C ASP A 90 4.74 10.56 5.64
N LYS A 91 5.01 9.90 4.50
CA LYS A 91 4.09 8.93 3.89
C LYS A 91 3.99 7.68 4.75
N SER A 92 5.12 7.24 5.32
CA SER A 92 5.23 6.01 6.09
C SER A 92 4.31 6.01 7.32
N SER A 93 4.28 7.11 8.08
CA SER A 93 3.42 7.23 9.27
C SER A 93 1.93 7.21 8.96
N ILE A 94 1.51 7.70 7.77
CA ILE A 94 0.11 7.61 7.32
C ILE A 94 -0.25 6.14 7.07
N PHE A 95 0.61 5.39 6.36
CA PHE A 95 0.37 3.97 6.07
C PHE A 95 0.39 3.08 7.32
N LEU A 96 1.32 3.32 8.23
CA LEU A 96 1.40 2.57 9.48
C LEU A 96 0.08 2.68 10.25
N GLN A 97 -0.39 3.92 10.46
CA GLN A 97 -1.67 4.18 11.12
C GLN A 97 -2.84 3.57 10.35
N ALA A 98 -2.81 3.63 9.01
CA ALA A 98 -3.84 3.05 8.16
C ALA A 98 -4.00 1.55 8.39
N ILE A 99 -2.90 0.81 8.30
CA ILE A 99 -2.90 -0.65 8.39
C ILE A 99 -3.32 -1.11 9.79
N GLU A 100 -2.83 -0.45 10.84
CA GLU A 100 -3.26 -0.74 12.20
C GLU A 100 -4.76 -0.51 12.40
N ARG A 101 -5.32 0.56 11.82
CA ARG A 101 -6.77 0.82 11.92
C ARG A 101 -7.57 -0.19 11.10
N LEU A 102 -7.14 -0.57 9.90
CA LEU A 102 -7.83 -1.55 9.05
C LEU A 102 -7.90 -2.94 9.69
N ALA A 103 -6.88 -3.32 10.45
CA ALA A 103 -6.84 -4.59 11.19
C ALA A 103 -7.71 -4.61 12.46
N LYS A 104 -8.07 -3.44 13.01
CA LYS A 104 -8.90 -3.32 14.21
C LYS A 104 -10.38 -3.49 13.88
N GLU A 105 -11.07 -4.32 14.68
CA GLU A 105 -12.53 -4.38 14.71
C GLU A 105 -13.06 -3.12 15.40
N ALA A 106 -13.80 -2.30 14.65
CA ALA A 106 -14.39 -1.07 15.15
C ALA A 106 -15.80 -1.29 15.72
N ASN A 107 -16.47 -2.38 15.35
CA ASN A 107 -17.82 -2.68 15.78
C ASN A 107 -17.82 -3.35 17.17
N SER A 108 -18.24 -2.61 18.18
CA SER A 108 -18.35 -3.08 19.58
C SER A 108 -19.36 -4.20 19.79
N THR A 109 -20.26 -4.44 18.82
CA THR A 109 -21.26 -5.52 18.88
C THR A 109 -20.72 -6.86 18.41
N VAL A 110 -19.57 -6.89 17.72
CA VAL A 110 -18.93 -8.12 17.27
C VAL A 110 -18.20 -8.75 18.46
N LYS A 111 -18.67 -9.92 18.90
CA LYS A 111 -17.99 -10.66 19.97
C LYS A 111 -16.68 -11.22 19.44
N LYS A 112 -15.58 -10.87 20.11
CA LYS A 112 -14.28 -11.47 19.85
C LYS A 112 -14.35 -12.98 20.17
N ALA A 113 -14.19 -13.83 19.16
CA ALA A 113 -14.14 -15.28 19.35
C ALA A 113 -12.94 -15.65 20.24
N ALA A 114 -13.12 -16.65 21.09
CA ALA A 114 -12.03 -17.18 21.90
C ALA A 114 -10.91 -17.69 20.98
N GLY A 115 -9.67 -17.24 21.20
CA GLY A 115 -8.52 -17.60 20.36
C GLY A 115 -8.27 -16.70 19.15
N SER A 116 -9.10 -15.68 18.90
CA SER A 116 -8.87 -14.78 17.78
C SER A 116 -7.64 -13.89 17.95
N LEU A 117 -6.93 -13.69 16.83
CA LEU A 117 -5.71 -12.91 16.70
C LEU A 117 -5.87 -11.49 17.22
N SER A 118 -4.81 -10.97 17.84
CA SER A 118 -4.67 -9.55 18.11
C SER A 118 -4.58 -8.75 16.80
N PRO A 119 -4.90 -7.44 16.80
CA PRO A 119 -4.74 -6.61 15.61
C PRO A 119 -3.34 -6.70 14.97
N ASN A 120 -2.28 -6.73 15.78
CA ASN A 120 -0.91 -6.83 15.28
C ASN A 120 -0.66 -8.19 14.61
N GLN A 121 -1.12 -9.28 15.21
CA GLN A 121 -1.02 -10.61 14.59
C GLN A 121 -1.81 -10.70 13.27
N LYS A 122 -2.95 -10.00 13.17
CA LYS A 122 -3.71 -9.92 11.93
C LYS A 122 -2.96 -9.14 10.85
N VAL A 123 -2.30 -8.03 11.22
CA VAL A 123 -1.43 -7.29 10.31
C VAL A 123 -0.30 -8.19 9.83
N GLU A 124 0.43 -8.83 10.74
CA GLU A 124 1.56 -9.73 10.40
C GLU A 124 1.14 -10.84 9.43
N ALA A 125 0.05 -11.56 9.73
CA ALA A 125 -0.46 -12.61 8.86
C ALA A 125 -0.95 -12.08 7.50
N SER A 126 -1.61 -10.92 7.47
CA SER A 126 -2.04 -10.29 6.21
C SER A 126 -0.84 -9.84 5.37
N SER A 127 0.17 -9.26 6.01
CA SER A 127 1.41 -8.82 5.36
C SER A 127 2.20 -9.98 4.76
N GLU A 128 2.26 -11.12 5.45
CA GLU A 128 2.84 -12.35 4.91
C GLU A 128 2.10 -12.82 3.65
N VAL A 129 0.77 -12.85 3.70
CA VAL A 129 -0.07 -13.20 2.52
C VAL A 129 0.20 -12.24 1.38
N PHE A 130 0.20 -10.92 1.62
CA PHE A 130 0.47 -9.92 0.60
C PHE A 130 1.86 -10.06 -0.01
N ALA A 131 2.88 -10.36 0.79
CA ALA A 131 4.23 -10.64 0.27
C ALA A 131 4.22 -11.85 -0.67
N LYS A 132 3.57 -12.96 -0.27
CA LYS A 132 3.45 -14.16 -1.10
C LYS A 132 2.67 -13.90 -2.40
N LEU A 133 1.58 -13.14 -2.33
CA LEU A 133 0.79 -12.76 -3.51
C LEU A 133 1.60 -11.91 -4.49
N LEU A 134 2.25 -10.86 -4.01
CA LEU A 134 3.05 -9.96 -4.86
C LEU A 134 4.21 -10.73 -5.52
N LEU A 135 4.98 -11.49 -4.74
CA LEU A 135 6.14 -12.21 -5.27
C LEU A 135 5.76 -13.28 -6.30
N SER A 136 4.62 -13.95 -6.11
CA SER A 136 4.09 -14.96 -7.05
C SER A 136 3.35 -14.35 -8.25
N GLY A 137 2.97 -13.07 -8.18
CA GLY A 137 2.14 -12.41 -9.19
C GLY A 137 0.67 -12.84 -9.16
N SER A 138 0.19 -13.35 -8.02
CA SER A 138 -1.22 -13.68 -7.79
C SER A 138 -2.04 -12.41 -7.50
N GLU A 139 -3.33 -12.42 -7.87
CA GLU A 139 -4.22 -11.27 -7.66
C GLU A 139 -4.87 -11.26 -6.27
N GLY A 140 -5.06 -12.45 -5.70
CA GLY A 140 -5.82 -12.64 -4.48
C GLY A 140 -5.69 -14.07 -3.95
N VAL A 141 -6.64 -14.47 -3.13
CA VAL A 141 -6.72 -15.78 -2.50
C VAL A 141 -8.12 -16.34 -2.62
N THR A 142 -8.25 -17.66 -2.55
CA THR A 142 -9.55 -18.33 -2.41
C THR A 142 -9.69 -18.99 -1.04
N THR A 143 -10.92 -19.08 -0.53
CA THR A 143 -11.27 -19.95 0.62
C THR A 143 -11.78 -21.33 0.20
N SER A 144 -11.99 -21.55 -1.11
CA SER A 144 -12.51 -22.80 -1.67
C SER A 144 -11.43 -23.58 -2.41
N GLU A 145 -11.19 -24.84 -1.99
CA GLU A 145 -10.29 -25.77 -2.70
C GLU A 145 -10.74 -26.04 -4.13
N ALA A 146 -12.06 -26.04 -4.38
CA ALA A 146 -12.61 -26.27 -5.71
C ALA A 146 -12.31 -25.13 -6.69
N HIS A 147 -11.92 -23.95 -6.16
CA HIS A 147 -11.61 -22.76 -6.93
C HIS A 147 -10.13 -22.34 -6.77
N GLU A 148 -9.27 -23.25 -6.30
CA GLU A 148 -7.84 -22.98 -6.21
C GLU A 148 -7.22 -22.91 -7.61
N GLU A 149 -6.56 -21.80 -7.90
CA GLU A 149 -5.85 -21.59 -9.15
C GLU A 149 -4.62 -20.70 -8.95
N ARG A 150 -3.81 -20.53 -10.01
CA ARG A 150 -2.55 -19.79 -9.93
C ARG A 150 -2.73 -18.33 -9.45
N LEU A 151 -3.79 -17.65 -9.90
CA LEU A 151 -4.05 -16.26 -9.52
C LEU A 151 -4.74 -16.12 -8.15
N TYR A 152 -5.35 -17.21 -7.67
CA TYR A 152 -6.07 -17.30 -6.40
C TYR A 152 -5.67 -18.58 -5.67
N PRO A 153 -4.43 -18.66 -5.14
CA PRO A 153 -4.02 -19.76 -4.27
C PRO A 153 -4.93 -19.86 -3.04
N LEU A 154 -5.03 -21.06 -2.49
CA LEU A 154 -5.82 -21.32 -1.29
C LEU A 154 -5.24 -20.59 -0.09
N LEU A 155 -6.01 -19.72 0.58
CA LEU A 155 -5.49 -18.84 1.64
C LEU A 155 -4.80 -19.63 2.77
N ARG A 156 -5.38 -20.75 3.18
CA ARG A 156 -4.81 -21.58 4.26
C ARG A 156 -3.46 -22.23 3.89
N SER A 157 -3.13 -22.38 2.62
CA SER A 157 -1.83 -22.93 2.19
C SER A 157 -0.72 -21.87 2.24
N LEU A 158 -1.09 -20.59 2.34
CA LEU A 158 -0.15 -19.47 2.42
C LEU A 158 0.27 -19.13 3.85
N LEU A 159 -0.25 -19.79 4.88
CA LEU A 159 0.05 -19.48 6.28
C LEU A 159 0.50 -20.74 7.00
N ASP A 160 1.61 -20.65 7.75
CA ASP A 160 2.14 -21.79 8.52
C ASP A 160 1.17 -22.25 9.63
N LYS A 161 0.26 -21.38 10.05
CA LYS A 161 -0.78 -21.64 11.06
C LYS A 161 -2.16 -21.38 10.43
N GLY A 162 -2.80 -22.42 9.91
CA GLY A 162 -4.07 -22.35 9.17
C GLY A 162 -5.26 -21.68 9.89
N ASP A 163 -5.18 -21.49 11.21
CA ASP A 163 -6.23 -20.88 12.05
C ASP A 163 -6.39 -19.35 11.85
N ALA A 164 -5.43 -18.69 11.19
CA ALA A 164 -5.47 -17.24 10.97
C ALA A 164 -6.38 -16.79 9.81
N THR A 165 -6.82 -17.72 8.95
CA THR A 165 -7.50 -17.48 7.67
C THR A 165 -8.75 -16.59 7.83
N ASN A 166 -9.70 -16.99 8.68
CA ASN A 166 -10.94 -16.23 8.87
C ASN A 166 -10.69 -14.91 9.60
N ASP A 167 -9.71 -14.88 10.50
CA ASP A 167 -9.40 -13.72 11.31
C ASP A 167 -8.86 -12.54 10.50
N ILE A 168 -8.07 -12.83 9.45
CA ILE A 168 -7.55 -11.81 8.54
C ILE A 168 -8.58 -11.38 7.48
N LEU A 169 -9.42 -12.30 6.98
CA LEU A 169 -10.51 -11.95 6.05
C LEU A 169 -11.63 -11.14 6.72
N ALA A 170 -11.77 -11.24 8.05
CA ALA A 170 -12.65 -10.37 8.83
C ALA A 170 -12.12 -8.94 9.00
N THR A 171 -10.87 -8.66 8.60
CA THR A 171 -10.31 -7.30 8.62
C THR A 171 -10.72 -6.50 7.39
N ARG A 172 -10.39 -5.20 7.41
CA ARG A 172 -10.55 -4.30 6.26
C ARG A 172 -9.32 -4.28 5.34
N LEU A 173 -8.37 -5.19 5.54
CA LEU A 173 -7.19 -5.32 4.68
C LEU A 173 -7.49 -6.08 3.39
N PHE A 174 -8.60 -6.82 3.36
CA PHE A 174 -9.09 -7.57 2.20
C PHE A 174 -10.42 -7.02 1.71
N LYS A 175 -10.68 -7.22 0.41
CA LYS A 175 -11.98 -7.02 -0.22
C LYS A 175 -12.35 -8.24 -1.06
N PRO A 176 -13.62 -8.43 -1.42
CA PRO A 176 -14.01 -9.51 -2.33
C PRO A 176 -13.30 -9.43 -3.67
N GLY A 177 -12.89 -10.57 -4.19
CA GLY A 177 -12.52 -10.74 -5.59
C GLY A 177 -13.76 -10.93 -6.47
N ASP A 178 -13.59 -10.96 -7.78
CA ASP A 178 -14.72 -10.95 -8.73
C ASP A 178 -15.57 -12.23 -8.66
N ALA A 179 -14.94 -13.35 -8.31
CA ALA A 179 -15.63 -14.62 -8.07
C ALA A 179 -16.02 -14.80 -6.61
N VAL A 180 -17.03 -15.64 -6.35
CA VAL A 180 -17.39 -16.03 -4.99
C VAL A 180 -16.22 -16.79 -4.34
N ASP A 181 -16.09 -16.69 -3.02
CA ASP A 181 -15.00 -17.29 -2.21
C ASP A 181 -13.59 -16.70 -2.49
N THR A 182 -13.47 -15.78 -3.45
CA THR A 182 -12.20 -15.10 -3.74
C THR A 182 -12.11 -13.76 -3.02
N HIS A 183 -10.89 -13.42 -2.61
CA HIS A 183 -10.58 -12.20 -1.88
C HIS A 183 -9.29 -11.59 -2.42
N ARG A 184 -9.23 -10.27 -2.53
CA ARG A 184 -8.06 -9.50 -2.96
C ARG A 184 -7.63 -8.55 -1.84
N PRO A 185 -6.36 -8.09 -1.82
CA PRO A 185 -5.99 -6.96 -0.99
C PRO A 185 -6.92 -5.77 -1.26
N VAL A 186 -7.25 -5.01 -0.21
CA VAL A 186 -8.17 -3.85 -0.33
C VAL A 186 -7.69 -2.86 -1.38
N HIS A 187 -6.37 -2.67 -1.47
CA HIS A 187 -5.71 -1.89 -2.50
C HIS A 187 -4.26 -2.35 -2.71
N LYS A 188 -3.73 -2.18 -3.93
CA LYS A 188 -2.37 -2.60 -4.28
C LYS A 188 -1.31 -1.91 -3.41
N ILE A 189 -1.39 -0.59 -3.25
CA ILE A 189 -0.40 0.18 -2.46
C ILE A 189 -0.35 -0.30 -0.99
N VAL A 190 -1.50 -0.73 -0.44
CA VAL A 190 -1.57 -1.28 0.93
C VAL A 190 -0.85 -2.62 0.99
N ALA A 191 -1.06 -3.48 0.00
CA ALA A 191 -0.35 -4.76 -0.11
C ALA A 191 1.16 -4.55 -0.25
N GLU A 192 1.60 -3.60 -1.08
CA GLU A 192 3.01 -3.28 -1.30
C GLU A 192 3.69 -2.78 -0.02
N TYR A 193 3.05 -1.87 0.72
CA TYR A 193 3.58 -1.41 2.00
C TYR A 193 3.70 -2.56 3.01
N ALA A 194 2.62 -3.33 3.21
CA ALA A 194 2.60 -4.36 4.24
C ALA A 194 3.58 -5.50 3.91
N ALA A 195 3.67 -5.88 2.63
CA ALA A 195 4.65 -6.84 2.16
C ALA A 195 6.08 -6.34 2.33
N ALA A 196 6.35 -5.07 2.05
CA ALA A 196 7.67 -4.48 2.27
C ALA A 196 8.04 -4.51 3.75
N ASP A 197 7.14 -4.08 4.64
CA ASP A 197 7.33 -4.12 6.10
C ASP A 197 7.64 -5.55 6.59
N TYR A 198 6.89 -6.54 6.09
CA TYR A 198 7.12 -7.94 6.41
C TYR A 198 8.50 -8.43 5.93
N LEU A 199 8.86 -8.16 4.68
CA LEU A 199 10.12 -8.61 4.11
C LEU A 199 11.32 -7.91 4.76
N THR A 200 11.28 -6.59 4.98
CA THR A 200 12.40 -5.86 5.56
C THR A 200 12.67 -6.27 7.00
N LYS A 201 11.63 -6.50 7.81
CA LYS A 201 11.78 -7.00 9.19
C LYS A 201 12.50 -8.35 9.22
N ARG A 202 12.12 -9.27 8.34
CA ARG A 202 12.76 -10.59 8.23
C ARG A 202 14.19 -10.49 7.72
N ILE A 203 14.44 -9.69 6.68
CA ILE A 203 15.79 -9.48 6.11
C ILE A 203 16.76 -8.87 7.13
N VAL A 204 16.27 -7.99 8.01
CA VAL A 204 17.11 -7.33 9.03
C VAL A 204 17.34 -8.23 10.25
N ASP A 205 16.49 -9.22 10.49
CA ASP A 205 16.65 -10.18 11.59
C ASP A 205 17.80 -11.16 11.26
N PRO A 206 18.94 -11.11 11.99
CA PRO A 206 20.08 -11.98 11.71
C PRO A 206 19.81 -13.46 12.00
N THR A 207 18.68 -13.79 12.63
CA THR A 207 18.26 -15.16 12.93
C THR A 207 17.30 -15.74 11.89
N ASP A 208 16.72 -14.90 11.01
CA ASP A 208 15.88 -15.36 9.92
C ASP A 208 16.77 -15.87 8.76
N ALA A 209 16.30 -16.90 8.06
CA ALA A 209 17.00 -17.44 6.90
C ALA A 209 16.79 -16.59 5.63
N LEU A 210 15.77 -15.72 5.62
CA LEU A 210 15.45 -14.88 4.49
C LEU A 210 16.38 -13.66 4.43
N THR A 211 17.25 -13.61 3.42
CA THR A 211 18.11 -12.45 3.17
C THR A 211 17.63 -11.62 1.98
N LEU A 212 18.19 -10.42 1.82
CA LEU A 212 17.90 -9.57 0.66
C LEU A 212 18.27 -10.29 -0.65
N GLU A 213 19.41 -11.00 -0.66
CA GLU A 213 19.91 -11.76 -1.81
C GLU A 213 18.98 -12.92 -2.20
N ASN A 214 18.17 -13.46 -1.27
CA ASN A 214 17.14 -14.43 -1.60
C ASN A 214 15.93 -13.79 -2.28
N CYS A 215 15.59 -12.55 -1.95
CA CYS A 215 14.44 -11.83 -2.49
C CYS A 215 14.72 -11.23 -3.88
N LEU A 216 15.93 -10.73 -4.12
CA LEU A 216 16.27 -10.00 -5.35
C LEU A 216 16.05 -10.79 -6.65
N PRO A 217 16.34 -12.11 -6.75
CA PRO A 217 16.05 -12.87 -7.97
C PRO A 217 14.57 -12.89 -8.37
N VAL A 218 13.65 -12.72 -7.41
CA VAL A 218 12.20 -12.67 -7.66
C VAL A 218 11.75 -11.24 -7.95
N ILE A 219 12.30 -10.25 -7.23
CA ILE A 219 11.94 -8.83 -7.34
C ILE A 219 12.53 -8.18 -8.59
N ALA A 220 13.81 -8.43 -8.84
CA ALA A 220 14.62 -7.82 -9.88
C ALA A 220 15.48 -8.86 -10.63
N PRO A 221 14.85 -9.82 -11.33
CA PRO A 221 15.60 -10.80 -12.13
C PRO A 221 16.49 -10.06 -13.14
N ASN A 222 17.75 -10.49 -13.25
CA ASN A 222 18.77 -9.85 -14.09
C ASN A 222 19.00 -8.35 -13.77
N SER A 223 18.84 -7.96 -12.51
CA SER A 223 18.99 -6.58 -12.04
C SER A 223 17.99 -5.59 -12.65
N VAL A 224 16.87 -6.09 -13.17
CA VAL A 224 15.76 -5.27 -13.68
C VAL A 224 14.54 -5.56 -12.83
N VAL A 225 14.04 -4.53 -12.14
CA VAL A 225 12.87 -4.62 -11.27
C VAL A 225 11.63 -4.92 -12.11
N ARG A 226 10.85 -5.93 -11.70
CA ARG A 226 9.55 -6.20 -12.32
C ARG A 226 8.62 -5.02 -12.10
N ASP A 227 7.98 -4.54 -13.16
CA ASP A 227 7.14 -3.33 -13.13
C ASP A 227 6.07 -3.39 -12.03
N GLU A 228 5.47 -4.57 -11.83
CA GLU A 228 4.46 -4.82 -10.82
C GLU A 228 4.98 -4.79 -9.38
N LEU A 229 6.29 -4.92 -9.16
CA LEU A 229 6.98 -4.92 -7.86
C LEU A 229 7.74 -3.62 -7.57
N ARG A 230 7.67 -2.61 -8.44
CA ARG A 230 8.30 -1.31 -8.20
C ARG A 230 7.76 -0.60 -6.96
N GLY A 231 6.48 -0.81 -6.63
CA GLY A 231 5.91 -0.27 -5.39
C GLY A 231 6.42 -0.98 -4.14
N LEU A 232 6.54 -2.32 -4.20
CA LEU A 232 7.19 -3.11 -3.14
C LEU A 232 8.63 -2.65 -2.90
N LEU A 233 9.44 -2.51 -3.97
CA LEU A 233 10.83 -2.07 -3.84
C LEU A 233 10.94 -0.67 -3.23
N GLY A 234 10.09 0.26 -3.66
CA GLY A 234 10.06 1.61 -3.12
C GLY A 234 9.79 1.63 -1.62
N TRP A 235 8.84 0.82 -1.15
CA TRP A 235 8.57 0.67 0.28
C TRP A 235 9.67 -0.07 1.04
N MET A 236 10.31 -1.07 0.45
CA MET A 236 11.45 -1.75 1.05
C MET A 236 12.60 -0.77 1.33
N ALA A 237 12.84 0.19 0.43
CA ALA A 237 13.81 1.25 0.67
C ALA A 237 13.40 2.12 1.87
N SER A 238 12.13 2.49 1.99
CA SER A 238 11.66 3.35 3.08
C SER A 238 11.60 2.68 4.44
N LEU A 239 11.42 1.37 4.49
CA LEU A 239 11.26 0.61 5.73
C LEU A 239 12.53 -0.17 6.13
N GLY A 240 13.45 -0.35 5.20
CA GLY A 240 14.69 -1.09 5.40
C GLY A 240 15.84 -0.26 5.99
N ASN A 241 16.87 -0.96 6.45
CA ASN A 241 18.13 -0.36 6.87
C ASN A 241 18.92 0.22 5.68
N GLN A 242 20.04 0.90 5.95
CA GLN A 242 20.88 1.51 4.90
C GLN A 242 21.31 0.54 3.78
N GLN A 243 21.54 -0.74 4.09
CA GLN A 243 21.92 -1.74 3.09
C GLN A 243 20.77 -1.99 2.10
N ILE A 244 19.56 -2.21 2.60
CA ILE A 244 18.35 -2.38 1.77
C ILE A 244 18.08 -1.12 0.95
N GLN A 245 18.22 0.06 1.58
CA GLN A 245 18.06 1.35 0.90
C GLN A 245 18.97 1.47 -0.32
N LYS A 246 20.28 1.24 -0.13
CA LYS A 246 21.27 1.37 -1.22
C LYS A 246 21.02 0.37 -2.34
N ALA A 247 20.76 -0.89 -2.00
CA ALA A 247 20.44 -1.92 -2.99
C ALA A 247 19.19 -1.58 -3.81
N ALA A 248 18.12 -1.09 -3.16
CA ALA A 248 16.90 -0.67 -3.86
C ALA A 248 17.15 0.53 -4.79
N ILE A 249 17.96 1.51 -4.35
CA ILE A 249 18.32 2.68 -5.16
C ILE A 249 19.17 2.29 -6.37
N GLU A 250 20.11 1.36 -6.20
CA GLU A 250 20.96 0.87 -7.29
C GLU A 250 20.17 0.12 -8.36
N LEU A 251 19.13 -0.62 -7.95
CA LEU A 251 18.25 -1.35 -8.86
C LEU A 251 17.29 -0.42 -9.61
N ASP A 252 16.62 0.48 -8.89
CA ASP A 252 15.65 1.40 -9.49
C ASP A 252 15.44 2.66 -8.63
N PRO A 253 16.23 3.71 -8.87
CA PRO A 253 16.14 4.94 -8.10
C PRO A 253 14.81 5.67 -8.35
N TYR A 254 14.17 5.45 -9.51
CA TYR A 254 12.87 6.06 -9.79
C TYR A 254 11.76 5.39 -8.97
N ALA A 255 11.76 4.07 -8.82
CA ALA A 255 10.80 3.36 -7.98
C ALA A 255 10.90 3.80 -6.51
N VAL A 256 12.12 3.98 -5.99
CA VAL A 256 12.37 4.48 -4.63
C VAL A 256 11.77 5.88 -4.45
N LEU A 257 11.96 6.76 -5.42
CA LEU A 257 11.38 8.11 -5.38
C LEU A 257 9.85 8.12 -5.53
N ALA A 258 9.33 7.38 -6.51
CA ALA A 258 7.94 7.49 -6.95
C ALA A 258 6.97 6.73 -6.04
N ASN A 259 7.38 5.58 -5.53
CA ASN A 259 6.46 4.69 -4.81
C ASN A 259 6.76 4.63 -3.30
N GLY A 260 8.01 4.85 -2.91
CA GLY A 260 8.42 4.89 -1.50
C GLY A 260 8.11 6.21 -0.80
N ASP A 261 8.84 6.41 0.29
CA ASP A 261 8.92 7.59 1.15
C ASP A 261 10.40 7.99 1.34
N PRO A 262 10.93 8.90 0.50
CA PRO A 262 12.33 9.29 0.55
C PRO A 262 12.74 10.02 1.84
N SER A 263 11.78 10.49 2.66
CA SER A 263 12.09 11.12 3.94
C SER A 263 12.74 10.15 4.92
N GLN A 264 12.43 8.85 4.79
CA GLN A 264 12.92 7.77 5.66
C GLN A 264 14.35 7.32 5.35
N LEU A 265 14.89 7.75 4.21
CA LEU A 265 16.24 7.37 3.79
C LEU A 265 17.31 7.99 4.69
N GLU A 266 18.35 7.23 4.97
CA GLU A 266 19.54 7.75 5.64
C GLU A 266 20.28 8.79 4.76
N PRO A 267 21.07 9.71 5.36
CA PRO A 267 21.74 10.77 4.59
C PRO A 267 22.58 10.27 3.41
N ASP A 268 23.31 9.17 3.58
CA ASP A 268 24.09 8.58 2.48
C ASP A 268 23.22 7.97 1.38
N SER A 269 22.12 7.31 1.76
CA SER A 269 21.13 6.80 0.81
C SER A 269 20.45 7.92 0.04
N LYS A 270 20.15 9.06 0.69
CA LYS A 270 19.62 10.25 0.02
C LYS A 270 20.60 10.81 -1.02
N ARG A 271 21.89 10.90 -0.68
CA ARG A 271 22.94 11.29 -1.64
C ARG A 271 22.99 10.34 -2.83
N LEU A 272 22.99 9.03 -2.56
CA LEU A 272 23.00 7.99 -3.59
C LEU A 272 21.78 8.11 -4.50
N LEU A 273 20.58 8.26 -3.94
CA LEU A 273 19.34 8.45 -4.70
C LEU A 273 19.45 9.64 -5.64
N ILE A 274 19.94 10.78 -5.14
CA ILE A 274 20.12 11.99 -5.94
C ILE A 274 21.14 11.78 -7.05
N SER A 275 22.27 11.10 -6.80
CA SER A 275 23.25 10.79 -7.86
C SER A 275 22.69 9.82 -8.89
N SER A 276 22.03 8.74 -8.47
CA SER A 276 21.47 7.72 -9.38
C SER A 276 20.35 8.30 -10.25
N LEU A 277 19.52 9.20 -9.71
CA LEU A 277 18.51 9.91 -10.50
C LEU A 277 19.12 10.83 -11.58
N LYS A 278 20.29 11.43 -11.31
CA LYS A 278 21.01 12.21 -12.34
C LYS A 278 21.49 11.31 -13.47
N GLU A 279 22.05 10.15 -13.13
CA GLU A 279 22.51 9.18 -14.14
C GLU A 279 21.34 8.65 -14.99
N VAL A 280 20.16 8.46 -14.38
CA VAL A 280 18.94 8.12 -15.12
C VAL A 280 18.54 9.25 -16.07
N GLU A 281 18.50 10.50 -15.61
CA GLU A 281 18.18 11.66 -16.46
C GLU A 281 19.19 11.86 -17.60
N GLU A 282 20.48 11.59 -17.37
CA GLU A 282 21.52 11.69 -18.41
C GLU A 282 21.32 10.64 -19.52
N LYS A 283 20.81 9.45 -19.19
CA LYS A 283 20.52 8.38 -20.15
C LYS A 283 19.17 8.56 -20.83
N ASP A 284 18.15 8.97 -20.07
CA ASP A 284 16.80 9.26 -20.55
C ASP A 284 16.26 10.54 -19.87
N PRO A 285 16.43 11.72 -20.51
CA PRO A 285 15.96 12.99 -19.98
C PRO A 285 14.45 13.04 -19.70
N TYR A 286 13.68 12.13 -20.32
CA TYR A 286 12.24 12.04 -20.23
C TYR A 286 11.78 10.75 -19.53
N PHE A 287 12.58 10.20 -18.61
CA PHE A 287 12.30 8.96 -17.88
C PHE A 287 10.93 8.90 -17.15
N ARG A 288 10.25 10.04 -16.98
CA ARG A 288 8.90 10.17 -16.40
C ARG A 288 7.79 10.41 -17.43
N ARG A 289 8.05 10.26 -18.73
CA ARG A 289 7.08 10.58 -19.79
C ARG A 289 5.76 9.81 -19.65
N GLY A 290 5.82 8.59 -19.09
CA GLY A 290 4.66 7.71 -18.89
C GLY A 290 3.79 8.07 -17.68
N ASP A 291 4.26 8.94 -16.79
CA ASP A 291 3.55 9.28 -15.55
C ASP A 291 3.84 10.71 -15.08
N PHE A 292 4.11 11.61 -16.03
CA PHE A 292 4.49 13.01 -15.77
C PHE A 292 3.43 13.78 -14.94
N TRP A 293 2.17 13.35 -15.00
CA TRP A 293 1.07 13.90 -14.21
C TRP A 293 1.14 13.54 -12.73
N ARG A 294 1.83 12.45 -12.35
CA ARG A 294 1.94 12.02 -10.94
C ARG A 294 2.72 13.05 -10.12
N ARG A 295 2.21 13.31 -8.92
CA ARG A 295 2.86 14.14 -7.89
C ARG A 295 3.53 13.20 -6.90
N PHE A 296 4.78 13.48 -6.56
CA PHE A 296 5.52 12.72 -5.55
C PHE A 296 5.91 13.65 -4.42
N SER A 297 5.77 13.15 -3.18
CA SER A 297 6.30 13.87 -2.04
C SER A 297 7.82 13.76 -2.04
N VAL A 298 8.49 14.88 -2.27
CA VAL A 298 9.92 15.06 -1.98
C VAL A 298 10.14 15.67 -0.58
N SER A 299 9.07 15.74 0.22
CA SER A 299 9.14 16.21 1.61
C SER A 299 10.16 15.37 2.37
N GLY A 300 11.08 16.04 3.09
CA GLY A 300 12.13 15.35 3.86
C GLY A 300 13.24 14.69 3.05
N LEU A 301 13.18 14.67 1.70
CA LEU A 301 14.28 14.22 0.85
C LEU A 301 15.44 15.21 0.90
N PHE A 302 15.15 16.51 0.77
CA PHE A 302 16.16 17.55 0.81
C PHE A 302 16.32 18.05 2.24
N SER A 303 17.35 17.56 2.92
CA SER A 303 17.74 18.03 4.24
C SER A 303 18.85 19.10 4.13
N PRO A 304 19.06 19.94 5.16
CA PRO A 304 20.10 20.99 5.14
C PRO A 304 21.48 20.47 4.76
N GLU A 305 21.80 19.23 5.16
CA GLU A 305 23.08 18.57 4.91
C GLU A 305 23.28 18.21 3.42
N LEU A 306 22.20 18.13 2.65
CA LEU A 306 22.22 17.78 1.22
C LEU A 306 22.17 19.02 0.31
N LEU A 307 21.98 20.22 0.88
CA LEU A 307 21.88 21.47 0.11
C LEU A 307 23.10 21.73 -0.78
N HIS A 308 24.30 21.30 -0.34
CA HIS A 308 25.51 21.42 -1.15
C HIS A 308 25.43 20.58 -2.44
N ASP A 309 24.85 19.38 -2.37
CA ASP A 309 24.76 18.43 -3.49
C ASP A 309 23.61 18.76 -4.46
N ILE A 310 22.59 19.48 -3.95
CA ILE A 310 21.39 19.89 -4.70
C ILE A 310 21.58 21.25 -5.39
N ARG A 311 22.32 22.19 -4.79
CA ARG A 311 22.57 23.54 -5.35
C ARG A 311 23.04 23.53 -6.82
N PRO A 312 23.94 22.63 -7.25
CA PRO A 312 24.33 22.53 -8.66
C PRO A 312 23.18 22.13 -9.59
N LEU A 313 22.23 21.30 -9.13
CA LEU A 313 21.07 20.86 -9.91
C LEU A 313 20.11 22.02 -10.20
N LEU A 314 19.90 22.90 -9.23
CA LEU A 314 19.05 24.08 -9.38
C LEU A 314 19.66 25.14 -10.30
N ARG A 315 21.00 25.18 -10.41
CA ARG A 315 21.74 26.18 -11.20
C ARG A 315 21.85 25.81 -12.68
N LYS A 316 21.83 24.53 -13.04
CA LYS A 316 21.88 24.08 -14.45
C LYS A 316 20.52 24.40 -15.11
N ARG A 317 20.52 25.11 -16.24
CA ARG A 317 19.32 25.22 -17.10
C ARG A 317 19.19 23.93 -17.92
N SER A 318 18.47 22.95 -17.39
CA SER A 318 17.98 21.80 -18.15
C SER A 318 16.45 21.76 -18.12
N ASP A 319 15.86 21.28 -19.21
CA ASP A 319 14.42 20.99 -19.34
C ASP A 319 14.08 19.56 -18.87
N GLY A 320 15.03 18.90 -18.19
CA GLY A 320 14.91 17.52 -17.73
C GLY A 320 13.98 17.36 -16.53
N HIS A 321 13.44 16.15 -16.39
CA HIS A 321 12.42 15.83 -15.39
C HIS A 321 12.89 15.94 -13.94
N LEU A 322 14.20 15.83 -13.65
CA LEU A 322 14.73 15.93 -12.30
C LEU A 322 14.51 17.32 -11.70
N ARG A 323 14.65 18.37 -12.52
CA ARG A 323 14.37 19.74 -12.09
C ARG A 323 12.91 19.94 -11.71
N GLY A 324 11.99 19.33 -12.45
CA GLY A 324 10.54 19.39 -12.18
C GLY A 324 10.14 18.87 -10.80
N LEU A 325 10.97 18.02 -10.19
CA LEU A 325 10.78 17.49 -8.84
C LEU A 325 11.21 18.48 -7.74
N VAL A 326 12.13 19.42 -8.04
CA VAL A 326 12.67 20.39 -7.07
C VAL A 326 11.99 21.76 -7.16
N ASN A 327 11.41 22.11 -8.31
CA ASN A 327 10.97 23.47 -8.64
C ASN A 327 9.46 23.76 -8.41
N ARG A 328 8.73 22.96 -7.62
CA ARG A 328 7.30 23.22 -7.32
C ARG A 328 7.14 23.81 -5.90
N PRO A 329 6.15 24.71 -5.67
CA PRO A 329 6.11 25.57 -4.50
C PRO A 329 5.94 24.73 -3.22
N GLY A 330 6.82 24.95 -2.23
CA GLY A 330 6.89 24.15 -1.01
C GLY A 330 8.31 23.95 -0.44
N PHE A 331 9.33 24.39 -1.16
CA PHE A 331 10.69 24.65 -0.65
C PHE A 331 10.91 26.12 -0.34
#